data_AF-A0A428SVZ1-F1
#
_entry.id   AF-A0A428SVZ1-F1
#
_cell.length_a   1.000
_cell.length_b   1.000
_cell.length_c   1.000
_cell.angle_alpha   90.00
_cell.angle_beta   90.00
_cell.angle_gamma   90.00
#
_symmetry.space_group_name_H-M   'P 1'
#
loop_
_entity.id
_entity.type
_entity.pdbx_description
1 polymer ?
#
loop_
_entity_poly.entity_id
_entity_poly.type
_entity_poly.pdbx_seq_one_letter_code
_entity_poly.pdbx_strand_id
1 'polypeptide(L)'
;MPRLRDLTIEAHGMGVIGAIPNGTRFPDLRSAEFAYGLVSRDEIRGFLCHHGTTLRHFRLLFCSLDDDMPSWFNAVQDILRLRAMGTIRLRTAVLRSGYESIPFTGYGWNRTKTRPEPDEGVYSSLVFTRTSSIIL
;
A
#
# COMPACT_ATOMS: atom_id res chain seq x y z
N MET A 1 6.89 15.12 20.94
CA MET A 1 6.36 14.04 20.07
C MET A 1 7.07 14.09 18.73
N PRO A 2 7.44 12.93 18.15
CA PRO A 2 8.17 12.88 16.88
C PRO A 2 7.34 13.52 15.75
N ARG A 3 7.95 14.47 15.03
CA ARG A 3 7.36 15.19 13.90
C ARG A 3 7.56 14.43 12.59
N LEU A 4 7.32 13.13 12.61
CA LEU A 4 7.52 12.29 11.43
C LEU A 4 6.54 12.70 10.34
N ARG A 5 7.09 13.19 9.21
CA ARG A 5 6.31 13.63 8.04
C ARG A 5 6.30 12.60 6.93
N ASP A 6 7.37 11.83 6.82
CA ASP A 6 7.59 10.89 5.74
C ASP A 6 8.02 9.56 6.37
N LEU A 7 7.26 8.51 6.08
CA LEU A 7 7.51 7.15 6.55
C LEU A 7 7.79 6.26 5.34
N THR A 8 8.90 5.54 5.38
CA THR A 8 9.24 4.50 4.41
C THR A 8 9.62 3.24 5.14
N ILE A 9 9.00 2.11 4.78
CA ILE A 9 9.31 0.79 5.32
C ILE A 9 9.50 -0.19 4.17
N GLU A 10 10.64 -0.86 4.14
CA GLU A 10 10.92 -2.00 3.25
C GLU A 10 11.10 -3.24 4.12
N ALA A 11 10.31 -4.29 3.91
CA ALA A 11 10.35 -5.47 4.80
C ALA A 11 10.55 -6.82 4.11
N HIS A 12 10.89 -6.84 2.82
CA HIS A 12 11.40 -8.02 2.09
C HIS A 12 10.79 -9.37 2.49
N GLY A 13 9.46 -9.52 2.32
CA GLY A 13 8.72 -10.74 2.64
C GLY A 13 8.13 -10.80 4.06
N MET A 14 8.30 -9.75 4.87
CA MET A 14 7.64 -9.59 6.18
C MET A 14 6.45 -8.63 6.09
N GLY A 15 5.57 -8.67 7.10
CA GLY A 15 4.49 -7.71 7.26
C GLY A 15 5.00 -6.28 7.40
N VAL A 16 4.56 -5.35 6.54
CA VAL A 16 5.06 -3.96 6.54
C VAL A 16 4.17 -3.01 7.32
N ILE A 17 2.85 -3.06 7.14
CA ILE A 17 1.93 -2.16 7.84
C ILE A 17 1.67 -2.67 9.27
N GLY A 18 1.43 -3.99 9.43
CA GLY A 18 1.23 -4.61 10.74
C GLY A 18 2.43 -4.50 11.69
N ALA A 19 3.63 -4.19 11.17
CA ALA A 19 4.80 -3.91 11.99
C ALA A 19 4.69 -2.59 12.78
N ILE A 20 3.77 -1.69 12.40
CA ILE A 20 3.49 -0.47 13.15
C ILE A 20 2.56 -0.84 14.32
N PRO A 21 2.98 -0.63 15.58
CA PRO A 21 2.15 -1.00 16.72
C PRO A 21 0.80 -0.30 16.69
N ASN A 22 -0.27 -1.07 16.96
CA ASN A 22 -1.63 -0.56 17.07
C ASN A 22 -1.70 0.63 18.04
N GLY A 23 -2.24 1.76 17.58
CA GLY A 23 -2.33 2.99 18.36
C GLY A 23 -1.16 3.97 18.17
N THR A 24 -0.11 3.59 17.44
CA THR A 24 0.96 4.52 17.07
C THR A 24 0.43 5.54 16.07
N ARG A 25 0.31 6.79 16.51
CA ARG A 25 -0.09 7.89 15.63
C ARG A 25 1.09 8.80 15.33
N PHE A 26 1.19 9.19 14.06
CA PHE A 26 2.12 10.18 13.54
C PHE A 26 1.29 11.43 13.16
N PRO A 27 1.18 12.44 14.04
CA PRO A 27 0.24 13.55 13.85
C PRO A 27 0.56 14.43 12.64
N ASP A 28 1.82 14.44 12.21
CA ASP A 28 2.29 15.28 11.10
C ASP A 28 2.51 14.49 9.80
N LEU A 29 2.19 13.19 9.78
CA LEU A 29 2.50 12.32 8.65
C LEU A 29 1.79 12.80 7.38
N ARG A 30 2.59 13.05 6.34
CA ARG A 30 2.15 13.49 5.01
C ARG A 30 2.37 12.44 3.95
N SER A 31 3.41 11.62 4.08
CA SER A 31 3.77 10.60 3.10
C SER A 31 4.03 9.26 3.79
N ALA A 32 3.51 8.18 3.21
CA ALA A 32 3.80 6.83 3.63
C ALA A 32 4.08 5.95 2.41
N GLU A 33 5.17 5.20 2.48
CA GLU A 33 5.60 4.25 1.46
C GLU A 33 5.92 2.91 2.13
N PHE A 34 5.34 1.85 1.60
CA PHE A 34 5.63 0.49 2.00
C PHE A 34 6.06 -0.31 0.79
N ALA A 35 7.15 -1.05 0.92
CA ALA A 35 7.70 -1.80 -0.19
C ALA A 35 8.17 -3.22 0.16
N TYR A 36 8.11 -4.09 -0.85
CA TYR A 36 8.68 -5.44 -0.83
C TYR A 36 8.17 -6.35 0.29
N GLY A 37 7.00 -6.07 0.87
CA GLY A 37 6.48 -6.82 2.01
C GLY A 37 5.04 -7.29 1.84
N LEU A 38 4.55 -7.93 2.90
CA LEU A 38 3.18 -8.41 3.01
C LEU A 38 2.28 -7.34 3.63
N VAL A 39 1.11 -7.15 3.06
CA VAL A 39 0.07 -6.25 3.59
C VAL A 39 -1.29 -6.93 3.51
N SER A 40 -2.14 -6.75 4.51
CA SER A 40 -3.55 -7.14 4.38
C SER A 40 -4.43 -5.94 3.99
N ARG A 41 -5.61 -6.22 3.44
CA ARG A 41 -6.57 -5.16 3.09
C ARG A 41 -7.03 -4.38 4.32
N ASP A 42 -7.17 -5.05 5.45
CA ASP A 42 -7.58 -4.42 6.70
C ASP A 42 -6.47 -3.56 7.32
N GLU A 43 -5.20 -3.95 7.18
CA GLU A 43 -4.06 -3.12 7.56
C GLU A 43 -4.02 -1.83 6.73
N ILE A 44 -4.17 -1.93 5.41
CA ILE A 44 -4.20 -0.76 4.52
C ILE A 44 -5.33 0.19 4.94
N ARG A 45 -6.55 -0.34 5.13
CA ARG A 45 -7.71 0.46 5.56
C ARG A 45 -7.49 1.10 6.92
N GLY A 46 -7.02 0.33 7.89
CA GLY A 46 -6.76 0.78 9.25
C GLY A 46 -5.75 1.93 9.27
N PHE A 47 -4.62 1.76 8.60
CA PHE A 47 -3.58 2.79 8.50
C PHE A 47 -4.13 4.07 7.84
N LEU A 48 -4.82 3.94 6.71
CA LEU A 48 -5.40 5.07 5.99
C LEU A 48 -6.44 5.83 6.81
N CYS A 49 -7.33 5.13 7.53
CA CYS A 49 -8.29 5.74 8.44
C CYS A 49 -7.59 6.44 9.61
N HIS A 50 -6.58 5.80 10.20
CA HIS A 50 -5.85 6.34 11.35
C HIS A 50 -5.10 7.64 11.03
N HIS A 51 -4.63 7.80 9.79
CA HIS A 51 -3.93 8.99 9.31
C HIS A 51 -4.72 9.82 8.29
N GLY A 52 -6.04 9.59 8.15
CA GLY A 52 -6.85 10.11 7.04
C GLY A 52 -6.87 11.64 6.91
N THR A 53 -6.74 12.35 8.04
CA THR A 53 -6.74 13.83 8.06
C THR A 53 -5.39 14.44 7.65
N THR A 54 -4.29 13.71 7.81
CA THR A 54 -2.93 14.25 7.71
C THR A 54 -2.21 13.73 6.47
N LEU A 55 -2.38 12.45 6.14
CA LEU A 55 -1.73 11.76 5.05
C LEU A 55 -2.19 12.29 3.69
N ARG A 56 -1.23 12.55 2.80
CA ARG A 56 -1.44 13.12 1.46
C ARG A 56 -0.95 12.20 0.37
N HIS A 57 0.11 11.44 0.62
CA HIS A 57 0.72 10.56 -0.35
C HIS A 57 0.84 9.16 0.27
N PHE A 58 0.34 8.16 -0.45
CA PHE A 58 0.39 6.77 -0.03
C PHE A 58 0.94 5.93 -1.18
N ARG A 59 1.92 5.07 -0.88
CA ARG A 59 2.56 4.20 -1.88
C ARG A 59 2.69 2.78 -1.37
N LEU A 60 2.30 1.83 -2.21
CA LEU A 60 2.54 0.40 -2.05
C LEU A 60 3.32 -0.07 -3.27
N LEU A 61 4.55 -0.54 -3.05
CA LEU A 61 5.48 -0.90 -4.12
C LEU A 61 5.94 -2.34 -3.96
N PHE A 62 5.67 -3.19 -4.94
CA PHE A 62 6.11 -4.60 -4.92
C PHE A 62 5.63 -5.36 -3.68
N CYS A 63 4.42 -5.06 -3.19
CA CYS A 63 3.82 -5.75 -2.05
C CYS A 63 2.96 -6.92 -2.50
N SER A 64 2.76 -7.88 -1.60
CA SER A 64 1.79 -8.98 -1.78
C SER A 64 0.66 -8.86 -0.76
N LEU A 65 -0.55 -9.28 -1.14
CA LEU A 65 -1.66 -9.34 -0.21
C LEU A 65 -1.58 -10.59 0.66
N ASP A 66 -1.71 -10.42 1.97
CA ASP A 66 -1.79 -11.50 2.96
C ASP A 66 -3.22 -11.58 3.51
N ASP A 67 -4.16 -11.79 2.59
CA ASP A 67 -5.59 -11.98 2.88
C ASP A 67 -6.00 -13.42 2.53
N ASP A 68 -7.04 -13.97 3.18
CA ASP A 68 -7.58 -15.30 2.83
C ASP A 68 -8.04 -15.39 1.36
N MET A 69 -8.51 -14.28 0.81
CA MET A 69 -8.93 -14.11 -0.58
C MET A 69 -8.34 -12.80 -1.13
N PRO A 70 -7.08 -12.83 -1.57
CA PRO A 70 -6.38 -11.63 -1.98
C PRO A 70 -6.98 -11.04 -3.25
N SER A 71 -7.18 -9.72 -3.25
CA SER A 71 -7.65 -9.00 -4.43
C SER A 71 -7.24 -7.54 -4.37
N TRP A 72 -6.26 -7.17 -5.21
CA TRP A 72 -5.84 -5.78 -5.35
C TRP A 72 -6.97 -4.90 -5.88
N PHE A 73 -7.87 -5.44 -6.70
CA PHE A 73 -9.08 -4.74 -7.12
C PHE A 73 -9.92 -4.31 -5.91
N ASN A 74 -10.21 -5.23 -4.99
CA ASN A 74 -10.97 -4.92 -3.78
C ASN A 74 -10.22 -3.93 -2.87
N ALA A 75 -8.91 -4.09 -2.69
CA ALA A 75 -8.10 -3.15 -1.93
C ALA A 75 -8.14 -1.73 -2.52
N VAL A 76 -8.03 -1.60 -3.85
CA VAL A 76 -8.15 -0.33 -4.56
C VAL A 76 -9.56 0.27 -4.39
N GLN A 77 -10.61 -0.54 -4.52
CA GLN A 77 -11.99 -0.09 -4.31
C GLN A 77 -12.21 0.45 -2.91
N ASP A 78 -11.61 -0.16 -1.88
CA ASP A 78 -11.70 0.33 -0.51
C ASP A 78 -11.01 1.68 -0.33
N ILE A 79 -9.82 1.88 -0.91
CA ILE A 79 -9.14 3.18 -0.90
C ILE A 79 -9.98 4.26 -1.60
N LEU A 80 -10.60 3.91 -2.73
CA LEU A 80 -11.49 4.80 -3.47
C LEU A 80 -12.73 5.19 -2.67
N ARG A 81 -13.37 4.22 -2.01
CA ARG A 81 -14.54 4.45 -1.13
C ARG A 81 -14.18 5.36 0.03
N LEU A 82 -13.07 5.09 0.73
CA LEU A 82 -12.60 5.93 1.84
C LEU A 82 -12.36 7.37 1.39
N ARG A 83 -11.85 7.58 0.17
CA ARG A 83 -11.67 8.92 -0.41
C ARG A 83 -13.01 9.57 -0.75
N ALA A 84 -13.92 8.84 -1.38
CA ALA A 84 -15.24 9.34 -1.77
C ALA A 84 -16.08 9.77 -0.55
N MET A 85 -15.96 9.05 0.56
CA MET A 85 -16.59 9.38 1.84
C MET A 85 -15.92 10.56 2.58
N GLY A 86 -14.78 11.05 2.11
CA GLY A 86 -14.02 12.11 2.78
C GLY A 86 -13.25 11.65 4.02
N THR A 87 -13.23 10.35 4.32
CA THR A 87 -12.49 9.75 5.44
C THR A 87 -10.99 9.97 5.30
N ILE A 88 -10.47 9.94 4.07
CA ILE A 88 -9.05 10.16 3.77
C ILE A 88 -8.87 11.31 2.80
N ARG A 89 -7.79 12.08 2.97
CA ARG A 89 -7.50 13.28 2.16
C ARG A 89 -6.27 13.12 1.26
N LEU A 90 -6.11 11.92 0.72
CA LEU A 90 -5.03 11.58 -0.20
C LEU A 90 -5.09 12.45 -1.46
N ARG A 91 -3.95 13.05 -1.80
CA ARG A 91 -3.67 13.71 -3.08
C ARG A 91 -3.16 12.71 -4.10
N THR A 92 -2.39 11.73 -3.63
CA THR A 92 -1.82 10.67 -4.47
C THR A 92 -1.88 9.34 -3.76
N ALA A 93 -2.29 8.31 -4.48
CA ALA A 93 -2.10 6.92 -4.09
C ALA A 93 -1.47 6.16 -5.25
N VAL A 94 -0.36 5.47 -5.00
CA VAL A 94 0.34 4.66 -6.00
C VAL A 94 0.36 3.22 -5.52
N LEU A 95 -0.16 2.33 -6.36
CA LEU A 95 0.06 0.90 -6.26
C LEU A 95 0.91 0.48 -7.45
N ARG A 96 2.05 -0.15 -7.21
CA ARG A 96 2.93 -0.64 -8.28
C ARG A 96 3.31 -2.08 -8.04
N SER A 97 3.04 -2.93 -9.01
CA SER A 97 3.40 -4.36 -8.99
C SER A 97 2.90 -5.07 -7.73
N GLY A 98 1.58 -5.06 -7.52
CA GLY A 98 0.93 -5.84 -6.47
C GLY A 98 0.81 -7.31 -6.88
N TYR A 99 1.19 -8.22 -5.99
CA TYR A 99 1.04 -9.68 -6.16
C TYR A 99 -0.14 -10.17 -5.32
N GLU A 100 -0.92 -11.11 -5.84
CA GLU A 100 -2.11 -11.60 -5.14
C GLU A 100 -1.73 -12.59 -4.03
N SER A 101 -0.91 -13.59 -4.30
CA SER A 101 -0.73 -14.72 -3.36
C SER A 101 0.71 -15.07 -3.03
N ILE A 102 1.67 -14.64 -3.86
CA ILE A 102 3.07 -15.03 -3.67
C ILE A 102 3.84 -13.91 -2.95
N PRO A 103 4.46 -14.18 -1.77
CA PRO A 103 5.33 -13.23 -1.10
C PRO A 103 6.45 -12.78 -2.05
N PHE A 104 6.69 -11.48 -2.13
CA PHE A 104 7.79 -10.96 -2.93
C PHE A 104 9.15 -11.46 -2.38
N THR A 105 9.80 -12.38 -3.10
CA THR A 105 11.19 -12.79 -2.85
C THR A 105 12.12 -12.19 -3.92
N GLY A 106 13.07 -11.34 -3.51
CA GLY A 106 14.07 -10.72 -4.41
C GLY A 106 14.17 -9.20 -4.25
N TYR A 107 14.78 -8.50 -5.22
CA TYR A 107 14.82 -7.03 -5.28
C TYR A 107 14.41 -6.60 -6.70
N GLY A 108 13.40 -5.73 -6.81
CA GLY A 108 12.84 -5.37 -8.13
C GLY A 108 13.84 -4.62 -9.01
N TRP A 109 14.77 -3.92 -8.39
CA TRP A 109 15.73 -3.05 -9.06
C TRP A 109 16.93 -3.77 -9.68
N ASN A 110 17.37 -4.89 -9.10
CA ASN A 110 18.56 -5.63 -9.55
C ASN A 110 18.20 -6.84 -10.44
N ARG A 111 16.92 -7.00 -10.83
CA ARG A 111 16.40 -8.09 -11.67
C ARG A 111 16.62 -9.50 -11.08
N THR A 112 16.88 -9.65 -9.78
CA THR A 112 16.92 -10.97 -9.11
C THR A 112 15.53 -11.47 -8.71
N LYS A 113 14.48 -10.87 -9.27
CA LYS A 113 13.09 -11.23 -9.07
C LYS A 113 12.87 -12.70 -9.46
N THR A 114 12.39 -13.51 -8.53
CA THR A 114 11.76 -14.79 -8.87
C THR A 114 10.55 -14.48 -9.75
N ARG A 115 10.49 -15.06 -10.94
CA ARG A 115 9.34 -14.90 -11.83
C ARG A 115 8.11 -15.40 -11.08
N PRO A 116 6.99 -14.64 -11.05
CA PRO A 116 5.76 -15.17 -10.48
C PRO A 116 5.36 -16.42 -11.25
N GLU A 117 4.69 -17.35 -10.59
CA GLU A 117 4.06 -18.46 -11.30
C GLU A 117 3.14 -17.90 -12.41
N PRO A 118 2.99 -18.59 -13.56
CA PRO A 118 2.28 -18.06 -14.72
C PRO A 118 0.82 -17.68 -14.46
N ASP A 119 0.21 -18.23 -13.41
CA ASP A 119 -1.17 -18.01 -12.94
C ASP A 119 -1.30 -16.90 -11.88
N GLU A 120 -0.19 -16.31 -11.41
CA GLU A 120 -0.23 -15.23 -10.42
C GLU A 120 -0.83 -13.94 -11.02
N GLY A 121 -1.90 -13.45 -10.39
CA GLY A 121 -2.48 -12.14 -10.70
C GLY A 121 -1.49 -11.02 -10.38
N VAL A 122 -0.92 -10.38 -11.41
CA VAL A 122 -0.02 -9.22 -11.25
C VAL A 122 -0.76 -7.93 -11.58
N TYR A 123 -0.89 -7.06 -10.60
CA TYR A 123 -1.46 -5.73 -10.78
C TYR A 123 -0.35 -4.71 -11.08
N SER A 124 -0.23 -4.28 -12.34
CA SER A 124 1.00 -3.64 -12.85
C SER A 124 1.14 -2.16 -12.48
N SER A 125 0.07 -1.37 -12.42
CA SER A 125 0.13 -0.03 -11.82
C SER A 125 -1.23 0.61 -11.65
N LEU A 126 -1.43 1.35 -10.56
CA LEU A 126 -2.51 2.31 -10.44
C LEU A 126 -2.03 3.57 -9.73
N VAL A 127 -2.30 4.71 -10.35
CA VAL A 127 -1.96 6.04 -9.83
C VAL A 127 -3.23 6.86 -9.78
N PHE A 128 -3.66 7.21 -8.57
CA PHE A 128 -4.67 8.24 -8.38
C PHE A 128 -3.99 9.57 -8.17
N THR A 129 -4.38 10.58 -8.94
CA THR A 129 -4.00 11.98 -8.69
C THR A 129 -5.26 12.79 -8.41
N ARG A 130 -5.07 13.99 -7.84
CA ARG A 130 -6.17 14.92 -7.53
C ARG A 130 -7.02 15.28 -8.76
N THR A 131 -6.53 15.05 -9.97
CA THR A 131 -7.11 15.51 -11.24
C THR A 131 -7.42 14.40 -12.25
N SER A 132 -7.11 13.13 -12.00
CA SER A 132 -7.33 12.07 -13.01
C SER A 132 -7.66 10.70 -12.40
N SER A 133 -8.59 10.01 -13.08
CA SER A 133 -9.02 8.64 -12.79
C SER A 133 -8.18 7.63 -13.58
N ILE A 134 -7.75 6.58 -12.88
CA ILE A 134 -7.37 5.21 -13.29
C ILE A 134 -6.86 5.04 -14.73
N ILE A 135 -5.57 4.69 -14.86
CA ILE A 135 -5.08 3.91 -16.01
C ILE A 135 -5.07 2.45 -15.52
N LEU A 136 -5.93 1.61 -16.13
CA LEU A 136 -5.90 0.14 -15.97
C LEU A 136 -4.88 -0.45 -16.94
#